data_AF-A0A094IAY6-F1
#
_entry.id   AF-A0A094IAY6-F1
#
_cell.length_a   1.000
_cell.length_b   1.000
_cell.length_c   1.000
_cell.angle_alpha   90.00
_cell.angle_beta   90.00
_cell.angle_gamma   90.00
#
_symmetry.space_group_name_H-M   'P 1'
#
loop_
_entity.id
_entity.type
_entity.pdbx_description
1 polymer ?
#
loop_
_entity_poly.entity_id
_entity_poly.type
_entity_poly.pdbx_seq_one_letter_code
_entity_poly.pdbx_strand_id
1 'polypeptide(L)'
;MKQLLVYYYRVVHFEGGHFTQAKPDQVLPRDVIQPTKTQTQAMDEIMAALTVEDAEEAKLALKHAIRRLYLALICHTVGSVPFKSPVLSFCTMLSRKVCGKGWGLWEEPGNFNSHLSALTWVAQLVIFDYACFHKQDDEDQIPVFLARMCKKFFQQLAETPFGHILQWRLYLFKVGKAAIAKHQARWSLDRQTVEYWGIELQMTQVLQLVLSEYQKAHSLLWDKLLFGAKDLIPMESWRLKDDLDLEDFGGSWLSHPSNSEFLNGAELALFRRIQGNPKLQAMFLTMAADRSVALCPKAMKIYKAHAQDFLKPVLVLAHVAPGLPLRASELLSVMWRNTARQRHMLMWEKLVM
;
A
#
# COMPACT_ATOMS: atom_id res chain seq x y z
N MET A 1 17.57 1.11 -4.67
CA MET A 1 18.96 0.88 -5.16
C MET A 1 19.37 1.77 -6.32
N LYS A 2 18.55 2.01 -7.36
CA LYS A 2 18.90 2.97 -8.44
C LYS A 2 19.37 4.35 -7.92
N GLN A 3 18.66 4.92 -6.96
CA GLN A 3 19.06 6.20 -6.34
C GLN A 3 20.39 6.11 -5.59
N LEU A 4 20.70 4.99 -4.93
CA LEU A 4 21.98 4.77 -4.26
C LEU A 4 23.12 4.68 -5.29
N LEU A 5 22.90 4.01 -6.43
CA LEU A 5 23.90 3.94 -7.50
C LEU A 5 24.20 5.33 -8.08
N VAL A 6 23.16 6.12 -8.35
CA VAL A 6 23.30 7.50 -8.80
C VAL A 6 24.02 8.35 -7.75
N TYR A 7 23.66 8.18 -6.47
CA TYR A 7 24.35 8.85 -5.37
C TYR A 7 25.84 8.48 -5.31
N TYR A 8 26.17 7.19 -5.40
CA TYR A 8 27.55 6.71 -5.39
C TYR A 8 28.35 7.32 -6.54
N TYR A 9 27.83 7.28 -7.77
CA TYR A 9 28.49 7.89 -8.91
C TYR A 9 28.75 9.39 -8.68
N ARG A 10 27.71 10.12 -8.27
CA ARG A 10 27.74 11.58 -8.12
C ARG A 10 28.59 12.08 -6.95
N VAL A 11 28.57 11.37 -5.84
CA VAL A 11 29.11 11.85 -4.56
C VAL A 11 30.45 11.19 -4.21
N VAL A 12 30.69 9.99 -4.72
CA VAL A 12 31.86 9.17 -4.36
C VAL A 12 32.83 9.00 -5.53
N HIS A 13 32.34 8.70 -6.73
CA HIS A 13 33.20 8.37 -7.87
C HIS A 13 33.62 9.59 -8.71
N PHE A 14 32.72 10.55 -8.95
CA PHE A 14 33.01 11.71 -9.81
C PHE A 14 33.97 12.71 -9.12
N GLU A 15 35.19 12.87 -9.65
CA GLU A 15 36.29 13.65 -9.03
C GLU A 15 35.97 15.15 -8.83
N GLY A 16 35.05 15.73 -9.62
CA GLY A 16 34.57 17.10 -9.44
C GLY A 16 33.53 17.27 -8.32
N GLY A 17 32.92 16.17 -7.88
CA GLY A 17 31.77 16.15 -6.98
C GLY A 17 30.55 16.92 -7.51
N HIS A 18 29.44 16.84 -6.77
CA HIS A 18 28.26 17.70 -6.98
C HIS A 18 28.12 18.78 -5.89
N PHE A 19 29.02 18.79 -4.92
CA PHE A 19 29.01 19.73 -3.81
C PHE A 19 30.14 20.74 -3.99
N THR A 20 29.81 22.02 -3.99
CA THR A 20 30.79 23.10 -4.02
C THR A 20 31.14 23.51 -2.59
N GLN A 21 32.42 23.75 -2.39
CA GLN A 21 32.93 24.30 -1.13
C GLN A 21 32.65 25.81 -1.12
N ALA A 22 31.78 26.27 -0.22
CA ALA A 22 31.48 27.69 -0.06
C ALA A 22 32.45 28.39 0.91
N LYS A 23 33.08 27.61 1.81
CA LYS A 23 34.07 28.10 2.78
C LYS A 23 35.27 27.14 2.88
N PRO A 24 36.50 27.64 3.08
CA PRO A 24 37.72 26.80 3.11
C PRO A 24 37.72 25.68 4.17
N ASP A 25 36.95 25.84 5.25
CA ASP A 25 36.80 24.89 6.36
C ASP A 25 35.60 23.94 6.20
N GLN A 26 34.78 24.12 5.17
CA GLN A 26 33.60 23.30 4.95
C GLN A 26 33.97 21.88 4.51
N VAL A 27 33.66 20.91 5.37
CA VAL A 27 33.78 19.48 5.07
C VAL A 27 32.68 19.05 4.09
N LEU A 28 33.09 18.47 2.97
CA LEU A 28 32.21 17.91 1.95
C LEU A 28 32.08 16.39 2.12
N PRO A 29 31.02 15.76 1.56
CA PRO A 29 30.86 14.31 1.63
C PRO A 29 32.08 13.52 1.09
N ARG A 30 32.76 14.03 0.06
CA ARG A 30 33.98 13.41 -0.50
C ARG A 30 35.16 13.37 0.49
N ASP A 31 35.17 14.27 1.48
CA ASP A 31 36.25 14.35 2.47
C ASP A 31 36.03 13.32 3.61
N VAL A 32 34.81 12.79 3.74
CA VAL A 32 34.39 11.85 4.79
C VAL A 32 34.23 10.43 4.27
N ILE A 33 33.60 10.28 3.10
CA ILE A 33 33.30 8.97 2.51
C ILE A 33 34.61 8.33 2.02
N GLN A 34 34.84 7.09 2.42
CA GLN A 34 36.04 6.32 2.04
C GLN A 34 35.59 5.01 1.38
N PRO A 35 35.43 4.97 0.04
CA PRO A 35 35.06 3.74 -0.64
C PRO A 35 36.16 2.68 -0.48
N THR A 36 35.75 1.42 -0.34
CA THR A 36 36.69 0.30 -0.32
C THR A 36 37.28 0.06 -1.72
N LYS A 37 38.46 -0.56 -1.80
CA LYS A 37 39.07 -0.94 -3.09
C LYS A 37 38.11 -1.74 -3.99
N THR A 38 37.34 -2.66 -3.40
CA THR A 38 36.34 -3.46 -4.11
C THR A 38 35.19 -2.61 -4.66
N GLN A 39 34.76 -1.57 -3.95
CA GLN A 39 33.71 -0.67 -4.42
C GLN A 39 34.21 0.21 -5.56
N THR A 40 35.44 0.74 -5.48
CA THR A 40 36.06 1.50 -6.57
C THR A 40 36.22 0.63 -7.81
N GLN A 41 36.83 -0.55 -7.67
CA GLN A 41 37.04 -1.49 -8.78
C GLN A 41 35.73 -1.90 -9.45
N ALA A 42 34.69 -2.23 -8.67
CA ALA A 42 33.39 -2.59 -9.24
C ALA A 42 32.72 -1.43 -9.98
N MET A 43 32.99 -0.19 -9.57
CA MET A 43 32.51 1.00 -10.29
C MET A 43 33.28 1.21 -11.60
N ASP A 44 34.60 1.02 -11.59
CA ASP A 44 35.43 1.10 -12.80
C ASP A 44 35.04 0.01 -13.81
N GLU A 45 34.70 -1.20 -13.34
CA GLU A 45 34.15 -2.29 -14.16
C GLU A 45 32.80 -1.90 -14.81
N ILE A 46 31.95 -1.15 -14.10
CA ILE A 46 30.70 -0.61 -14.68
C ILE A 46 31.04 0.39 -15.79
N MET A 47 31.97 1.30 -15.56
CA MET A 47 32.36 2.31 -16.57
C MET A 47 33.01 1.66 -17.80
N ALA A 48 33.86 0.65 -17.61
CA ALA A 48 34.44 -0.12 -18.70
C ALA A 48 33.38 -0.87 -19.50
N ALA A 49 32.41 -1.51 -18.84
CA ALA A 49 31.31 -2.22 -19.51
C ALA A 49 30.45 -1.29 -20.39
N LEU A 50 30.35 0.01 -20.04
CA LEU A 50 29.64 1.00 -20.86
C LEU A 50 30.40 1.41 -22.14
N THR A 51 31.69 1.07 -22.24
CA THR A 51 32.53 1.35 -23.42
C THR A 51 32.63 0.17 -24.40
N VAL A 52 32.05 -0.99 -24.05
CA VAL A 52 32.03 -2.18 -24.90
C VAL A 52 31.07 -1.95 -26.07
N GLU A 53 31.53 -2.22 -27.30
CA GLU A 53 30.74 -2.00 -28.52
C GLU A 53 29.68 -3.09 -28.75
N ASP A 54 29.94 -4.33 -28.35
CA ASP A 54 28.99 -5.43 -28.47
C ASP A 54 27.88 -5.30 -27.41
N ALA A 55 26.63 -5.21 -27.86
CA ALA A 55 25.49 -4.92 -27.01
C ALA A 55 25.15 -6.04 -26.01
N GLU A 56 25.34 -7.31 -26.36
CA GLU A 56 25.02 -8.43 -25.46
C GLU A 56 26.18 -8.70 -24.48
N GLU A 57 27.42 -8.55 -24.93
CA GLU A 57 28.59 -8.60 -24.06
C GLU A 57 28.57 -7.44 -23.04
N ALA A 58 28.31 -6.21 -23.51
CA ALA A 58 28.20 -5.03 -22.64
C ALA A 58 27.13 -5.22 -21.56
N LYS A 59 25.97 -5.78 -21.93
CA LYS A 59 24.85 -6.03 -21.02
C LYS A 59 25.16 -7.10 -19.98
N LEU A 60 25.88 -8.16 -20.36
CA LEU A 60 26.29 -9.20 -19.42
C LEU A 60 27.35 -8.67 -18.43
N ALA A 61 28.37 -7.97 -18.96
CA ALA A 61 29.41 -7.33 -18.16
C ALA A 61 28.82 -6.30 -17.18
N LEU A 62 27.89 -5.47 -17.65
CA LEU A 62 27.21 -4.48 -16.83
C LEU A 62 26.41 -5.11 -15.69
N LYS A 63 25.64 -6.18 -15.96
CA LYS A 63 24.91 -6.91 -14.92
C LYS A 63 25.86 -7.47 -13.85
N HIS A 64 26.99 -8.04 -14.27
CA HIS A 64 27.98 -8.61 -13.36
C HIS A 64 28.64 -7.53 -12.49
N ALA A 65 29.07 -6.43 -13.09
CA ALA A 65 29.71 -5.30 -12.39
C ALA A 65 28.74 -4.62 -11.41
N ILE A 66 27.47 -4.42 -11.80
CA ILE A 66 26.43 -3.87 -10.92
C ILE A 66 26.19 -4.77 -9.70
N ARG A 67 26.11 -6.09 -9.89
CA ARG A 67 25.96 -7.05 -8.78
C ARG A 67 27.14 -6.98 -7.82
N ARG A 68 28.37 -6.95 -8.34
CA ARG A 68 29.60 -6.80 -7.55
C ARG A 68 29.59 -5.51 -6.75
N LEU A 69 29.24 -4.39 -7.37
CA LEU A 69 29.17 -3.10 -6.69
C LEU A 69 28.13 -3.12 -5.57
N TYR A 70 26.91 -3.58 -5.83
CA TYR A 70 25.89 -3.63 -4.78
C TYR A 70 26.28 -4.55 -3.63
N LEU A 71 26.87 -5.72 -3.91
CA LEU A 71 27.36 -6.59 -2.86
C LEU A 71 28.46 -5.90 -2.04
N ALA A 72 29.42 -5.23 -2.68
CA ALA A 72 30.50 -4.51 -2.01
C ALA A 72 29.99 -3.32 -1.19
N LEU A 73 28.91 -2.65 -1.64
CA LEU A 73 28.23 -1.61 -0.88
C LEU A 73 27.51 -2.17 0.35
N ILE A 74 26.91 -3.36 0.25
CA ILE A 74 26.18 -3.98 1.37
C ILE A 74 27.15 -4.63 2.37
N CYS A 75 28.17 -5.32 1.88
CA CYS A 75 28.99 -6.26 2.63
C CYS A 75 30.40 -5.72 2.90
N HIS A 76 30.48 -4.64 3.68
CA HIS A 76 31.76 -4.11 4.17
C HIS A 76 31.67 -3.72 5.64
N THR A 77 32.83 -3.57 6.28
CA THR A 77 32.97 -3.11 7.66
C THR A 77 33.24 -1.60 7.66
N VAL A 78 32.62 -0.87 8.59
CA VAL A 78 32.76 0.59 8.72
C VAL A 78 33.49 1.02 9.99
N GLY A 79 33.58 0.11 10.98
CA GLY A 79 34.26 0.37 12.25
C GLY A 79 33.66 1.55 13.00
N SER A 80 34.52 2.32 13.68
CA SER A 80 34.13 3.45 14.53
C SER A 80 33.72 4.73 13.80
N VAL A 81 33.82 4.77 12.46
CA VAL A 81 33.47 5.96 11.66
C VAL A 81 32.41 5.59 10.61
N PRO A 82 31.12 5.51 11.01
CA PRO A 82 30.07 4.94 10.18
C PRO A 82 29.88 5.68 8.84
N PHE A 83 30.03 7.00 8.84
CA PHE A 83 29.81 7.84 7.65
C PHE A 83 30.92 7.76 6.60
N LYS A 84 31.98 6.98 6.83
CA LYS A 84 32.88 6.54 5.75
C LYS A 84 32.15 5.69 4.73
N SER A 85 31.06 5.03 5.12
CA SER A 85 30.24 4.22 4.23
C SER A 85 29.42 5.09 3.28
N PRO A 86 29.53 4.86 1.95
CA PRO A 86 28.63 5.47 0.98
C PRO A 86 27.14 5.19 1.27
N VAL A 87 26.83 4.01 1.82
CA VAL A 87 25.46 3.59 2.11
C VAL A 87 24.89 4.36 3.30
N LEU A 88 25.67 4.51 4.37
CA LEU A 88 25.22 5.27 5.55
C LEU A 88 25.12 6.77 5.25
N SER A 89 26.04 7.31 4.45
CA SER A 89 25.97 8.69 3.96
C SER A 89 24.75 8.91 3.04
N PHE A 90 24.39 7.93 2.21
CA PHE A 90 23.14 7.99 1.45
C PHE A 90 21.91 7.98 2.38
N CYS A 91 21.93 7.17 3.44
CA CYS A 91 20.84 7.14 4.42
C CYS A 91 20.69 8.47 5.15
N THR A 92 21.77 9.18 5.49
CA THR A 92 21.65 10.52 6.10
C THR A 92 21.02 11.52 5.14
N MET A 93 21.34 11.46 3.84
CA MET A 93 20.63 12.27 2.84
C MET A 93 19.12 11.98 2.84
N LEU A 94 18.72 10.71 2.93
CA LEU A 94 17.31 10.30 2.99
C LEU A 94 16.59 10.74 4.27
N SER A 95 17.32 11.08 5.34
CA SER A 95 16.72 11.61 6.57
C SER A 95 16.27 13.07 6.45
N ARG A 96 16.51 13.70 5.29
CA ARG A 96 16.21 15.11 5.03
C ARG A 96 15.12 15.21 3.96
N LYS A 97 14.08 15.98 4.27
CA LYS A 97 13.03 16.39 3.34
C LYS A 97 13.38 17.75 2.73
N VAL A 98 13.27 17.88 1.41
CA VAL A 98 13.36 19.19 0.77
C VAL A 98 12.03 19.92 0.96
N CYS A 99 12.04 21.01 1.72
CA CYS A 99 10.96 21.98 1.73
C CYS A 99 11.37 23.16 0.82
N GLY A 100 10.41 23.92 0.29
CA GLY A 100 10.67 25.01 -0.66
C GLY A 100 11.79 25.99 -0.24
N LYS A 101 12.28 26.81 -1.19
CA LYS A 101 13.41 27.75 -1.02
C LYS A 101 14.70 27.13 -0.43
N GLY A 102 14.90 25.81 -0.55
CA GLY A 102 16.18 25.16 -0.19
C GLY A 102 16.36 24.87 1.31
N TRP A 103 15.32 24.99 2.13
CA TRP A 103 15.39 24.66 3.55
C TRP A 103 15.07 23.16 3.74
N GLY A 104 16.04 22.40 4.25
CA GLY A 104 15.84 20.99 4.56
C GLY A 104 15.22 20.80 5.94
N LEU A 105 14.09 20.08 6.01
CA LEU A 105 13.49 19.61 7.26
C LEU A 105 13.95 18.17 7.54
N TRP A 106 14.01 17.76 8.80
CA TRP A 106 14.21 16.35 9.14
C TRP A 106 12.94 15.55 8.80
N GLU A 107 13.13 14.35 8.25
CA GLU A 107 12.03 13.40 8.04
C GLU A 107 11.42 12.95 9.36
N GLU A 108 10.12 12.66 9.34
CA GLU A 108 9.46 12.07 10.50
C GLU A 108 9.99 10.65 10.75
N PRO A 109 10.11 10.18 12.02
CA PRO A 109 10.71 8.89 12.32
C PRO A 109 10.12 7.72 11.53
N GLY A 110 8.79 7.72 11.31
CA GLY A 110 8.09 6.71 10.52
C GLY A 110 8.49 6.70 9.04
N ASN A 111 8.61 7.88 8.42
CA ASN A 111 9.01 8.01 7.01
C ASN A 111 10.45 7.58 6.82
N PHE A 112 11.36 8.05 7.68
CA PHE A 112 12.76 7.66 7.59
C PHE A 112 12.95 6.16 7.86
N ASN A 113 12.25 5.60 8.85
CA ASN A 113 12.27 4.15 9.10
C ASN A 113 11.73 3.35 7.89
N SER A 114 10.77 3.90 7.14
CA SER A 114 10.27 3.29 5.91
C SER A 114 11.34 3.24 4.82
N HIS A 115 12.12 4.32 4.64
CA HIS A 115 13.28 4.32 3.73
C HIS A 115 14.34 3.28 4.12
N LEU A 116 14.69 3.21 5.41
CA LEU A 116 15.63 2.21 5.92
C LEU A 116 15.13 0.78 5.74
N SER A 117 13.82 0.56 5.92
CA SER A 117 13.18 -0.75 5.71
C SER A 117 13.22 -1.15 4.23
N ALA A 118 12.90 -0.22 3.31
CA ALA A 118 13.00 -0.47 1.89
C ALA A 118 14.44 -0.82 1.47
N LEU A 119 15.44 -0.12 2.00
CA LEU A 119 16.85 -0.43 1.73
C LEU A 119 17.26 -1.81 2.28
N THR A 120 16.78 -2.16 3.48
CA THR A 120 16.98 -3.48 4.11
C THR A 120 16.45 -4.59 3.22
N TRP A 121 15.19 -4.48 2.75
CA TRP A 121 14.56 -5.46 1.87
C TRP A 121 15.30 -5.61 0.54
N VAL A 122 15.68 -4.51 -0.10
CA VAL A 122 16.40 -4.59 -1.37
C VAL A 122 17.79 -5.19 -1.19
N ALA A 123 18.48 -4.91 -0.08
CA ALA A 123 19.77 -5.53 0.21
C ALA A 123 19.66 -7.04 0.42
N GLN A 124 18.61 -7.51 1.11
CA GLN A 124 18.33 -8.95 1.25
C GLN A 124 18.11 -9.61 -0.11
N LEU A 125 17.33 -8.98 -1.00
CA LEU A 125 17.12 -9.47 -2.36
C LEU A 125 18.41 -9.51 -3.19
N VAL A 126 19.27 -8.50 -3.07
CA VAL A 126 20.57 -8.47 -3.77
C VAL A 126 21.50 -9.57 -3.26
N ILE A 127 21.58 -9.79 -1.93
CA ILE A 127 22.38 -10.87 -1.36
C ILE A 127 21.84 -12.23 -1.86
N PHE A 128 20.52 -12.38 -1.91
CA PHE A 128 19.89 -13.59 -2.43
C PHE A 128 20.18 -13.83 -3.92
N ASP A 129 19.96 -12.84 -4.78
CA ASP A 129 20.30 -12.91 -6.21
C ASP A 129 21.78 -13.26 -6.42
N TYR A 130 22.67 -12.64 -5.64
CA TYR A 130 24.10 -12.95 -5.71
C TYR A 130 24.40 -14.38 -5.25
N ALA A 131 23.75 -14.87 -4.19
CA ALA A 131 23.92 -16.24 -3.71
C ALA A 131 23.49 -17.26 -4.76
N CYS A 132 22.30 -17.07 -5.36
CA CYS A 132 21.80 -17.94 -6.42
C CYS A 132 22.73 -17.93 -7.63
N PHE A 133 23.23 -16.76 -8.04
CA PHE A 133 24.18 -16.66 -9.14
C PHE A 133 25.52 -17.34 -8.83
N HIS A 134 26.07 -17.17 -7.63
CA HIS A 134 27.39 -17.70 -7.26
C HIS A 134 27.36 -19.20 -6.93
N LYS A 135 26.19 -19.74 -6.59
CA LYS A 135 25.97 -21.15 -6.21
C LYS A 135 25.03 -21.87 -7.18
N GLN A 136 24.92 -21.38 -8.41
CA GLN A 136 24.07 -21.98 -9.44
C GLN A 136 24.43 -23.45 -9.74
N ASP A 137 25.70 -23.83 -9.54
CA ASP A 137 26.17 -25.21 -9.76
C ASP A 137 25.97 -26.13 -8.54
N ASP A 138 25.58 -25.58 -7.38
CA ASP A 138 25.38 -26.31 -6.12
C ASP A 138 24.37 -25.55 -5.23
N GLU A 139 23.08 -25.73 -5.56
CA GLU A 139 21.97 -25.00 -4.94
C GLU A 139 21.86 -25.26 -3.42
N ASP A 140 22.29 -26.43 -2.94
CA ASP A 140 22.30 -26.79 -1.52
C ASP A 140 23.23 -25.89 -0.68
N GLN A 141 24.18 -25.19 -1.34
CA GLN A 141 25.06 -24.23 -0.68
C GLN A 141 24.46 -22.83 -0.57
N ILE A 142 23.34 -22.53 -1.24
CA ILE A 142 22.70 -21.22 -1.18
C ILE A 142 22.34 -20.87 0.28
N PRO A 143 21.63 -21.71 1.06
CA PRO A 143 21.31 -21.40 2.46
C PRO A 143 22.56 -21.20 3.33
N VAL A 144 23.61 -22.00 3.10
CA VAL A 144 24.89 -21.92 3.84
C VAL A 144 25.59 -20.59 3.57
N PHE A 145 25.64 -20.17 2.31
CA PHE A 145 26.21 -18.88 1.91
C PHE A 145 25.42 -17.72 2.52
N LEU A 146 24.09 -17.76 2.43
CA LEU A 146 23.22 -16.72 3.01
C LEU A 146 23.39 -16.61 4.52
N ALA A 147 23.40 -17.73 5.24
CA ALA A 147 23.61 -17.75 6.69
C ALA A 147 24.95 -17.09 7.07
N ARG A 148 26.02 -17.36 6.30
CA ARG A 148 27.34 -16.76 6.50
C ARG A 148 27.31 -15.24 6.27
N MET A 149 26.70 -14.79 5.18
CA MET A 149 26.61 -13.37 4.83
C MET A 149 25.77 -12.61 5.85
N CYS A 150 24.59 -13.14 6.21
CA CYS A 150 23.72 -12.56 7.23
C CYS A 150 24.41 -12.49 8.58
N LYS A 151 25.09 -13.57 9.01
CA LYS A 151 25.84 -13.59 10.28
C LYS A 151 26.94 -12.54 10.34
N LYS A 152 27.64 -12.31 9.23
CA LYS A 152 28.78 -11.37 9.20
C LYS A 152 28.36 -9.91 9.02
N PHE A 153 27.40 -9.66 8.13
CA PHE A 153 27.12 -8.30 7.65
C PHE A 153 25.74 -7.76 8.00
N PHE A 154 24.79 -8.64 8.34
CA PHE A 154 23.38 -8.28 8.49
C PHE A 154 22.86 -8.58 9.90
N GLN A 155 23.66 -8.21 10.91
CA GLN A 155 23.31 -8.32 12.32
C GLN A 155 23.34 -6.96 13.00
N GLN A 156 22.46 -6.75 13.98
CA GLN A 156 22.34 -5.47 14.71
C GLN A 156 23.64 -5.03 15.39
N LEU A 157 24.46 -5.96 15.88
CA LEU A 157 25.71 -5.63 16.58
C LEU A 157 26.92 -5.59 15.64
N ALA A 158 26.73 -5.82 14.35
CA ALA A 158 27.83 -5.79 13.39
C ALA A 158 28.23 -4.35 13.07
N GLU A 159 29.54 -4.09 13.00
CA GLU A 159 30.10 -2.79 12.59
C GLU A 159 30.07 -2.62 11.06
N THR A 160 28.88 -2.76 10.47
CA THR A 160 28.63 -2.75 9.03
C THR A 160 27.51 -1.75 8.73
N PRO A 161 27.33 -1.32 7.46
CA PRO A 161 26.25 -0.41 7.11
C PRO A 161 24.89 -0.93 7.57
N PHE A 162 24.63 -2.22 7.36
CA PHE A 162 23.35 -2.81 7.73
C PHE A 162 23.22 -3.08 9.23
N GLY A 163 24.31 -3.28 9.97
CA GLY A 163 24.25 -3.26 11.43
C GLY A 163 23.81 -1.90 11.98
N HIS A 164 24.41 -0.80 11.51
CA HIS A 164 23.99 0.56 11.86
C HIS A 164 22.56 0.88 11.42
N ILE A 165 22.17 0.52 10.19
CA ILE A 165 20.79 0.73 9.71
C ILE A 165 19.80 -0.01 10.63
N LEU A 166 20.08 -1.26 11.01
CA LEU A 166 19.21 -2.03 11.90
C LEU A 166 19.12 -1.39 13.30
N GLN A 167 20.24 -0.88 13.85
CA GLN A 167 20.23 -0.13 15.10
C GLN A 167 19.41 1.16 15.01
N TRP A 168 19.60 1.95 13.94
CA TRP A 168 18.84 3.17 13.70
C TRP A 168 17.35 2.90 13.60
N ARG A 169 16.95 1.82 12.92
CA ARG A 169 15.53 1.41 12.85
C ARG A 169 14.97 1.11 14.24
N LEU A 170 15.67 0.36 15.09
CA LEU A 170 15.23 0.10 16.46
C LEU A 170 15.07 1.39 17.26
N TYR A 171 16.03 2.30 17.14
CA TYR A 171 15.96 3.60 17.79
C TYR A 171 14.75 4.41 17.30
N LEU A 172 14.54 4.49 15.98
CA LEU A 172 13.40 5.18 15.37
C LEU A 172 12.06 4.55 15.77
N PHE A 173 11.99 3.23 15.94
CA PHE A 173 10.80 2.57 16.48
C PHE A 173 10.52 2.99 17.93
N LYS A 174 11.55 3.05 18.78
CA LYS A 174 11.41 3.49 20.17
C LYS A 174 10.94 4.95 20.24
N VAL A 175 11.56 5.83 19.47
CA VAL A 175 11.20 7.24 19.36
C VAL A 175 9.78 7.39 18.80
N GLY A 176 9.44 6.65 17.75
CA GLY A 176 8.11 6.70 17.12
C GLY A 176 6.98 6.25 18.04
N LYS A 177 7.23 5.30 18.95
CA LYS A 177 6.26 4.87 19.97
C LYS A 177 6.11 5.87 21.12
N ALA A 178 7.19 6.56 21.49
CA ALA A 178 7.22 7.49 22.62
C ALA A 178 6.81 8.92 22.24
N ALA A 179 6.96 9.30 20.97
CA ALA A 179 6.47 10.58 20.48
C ALA A 179 4.95 10.62 20.59
N ILE A 180 4.40 11.70 21.16
CA ILE A 180 2.97 12.01 21.12
C ILE A 180 2.60 12.05 19.64
N ALA A 181 1.96 10.99 19.15
CA ALA A 181 1.66 10.87 17.74
C ALA A 181 0.74 12.03 17.36
N LYS A 182 1.17 12.87 16.40
CA LYS A 182 0.38 13.98 15.85
C LYS A 182 -1.00 13.52 15.33
N HIS A 183 -1.17 12.21 15.14
CA HIS A 183 -2.35 11.56 14.58
C HIS A 183 -3.04 10.65 15.60
N GLN A 184 -3.06 11.02 16.88
CA GLN A 184 -3.89 10.33 17.87
C GLN A 184 -5.15 11.11 18.16
N ALA A 185 -6.26 10.38 18.24
CA ALA A 185 -7.50 10.89 18.78
C ALA A 185 -7.32 11.14 20.28
N ARG A 186 -7.69 12.33 20.74
CA ARG A 186 -7.60 12.73 22.15
C ARG A 186 -9.00 12.76 22.73
N TRP A 187 -9.17 12.16 23.89
CA TRP A 187 -10.41 12.23 24.63
C TRP A 187 -10.36 13.42 25.59
N SER A 188 -11.45 14.16 25.68
CA SER A 188 -11.68 15.08 26.78
C SER A 188 -11.72 14.33 28.12
N LEU A 189 -11.43 15.02 29.22
CA LEU A 189 -11.38 14.43 30.57
C LEU A 189 -12.72 13.79 30.99
N ASP A 190 -13.84 14.38 30.55
CA ASP A 190 -15.21 13.89 30.77
C ASP A 190 -15.63 12.74 29.83
N ARG A 191 -14.75 12.37 28.88
CA ARG A 191 -14.98 11.36 27.84
C ARG A 191 -16.18 11.63 26.94
N GLN A 192 -16.63 12.88 26.83
CA GLN A 192 -17.75 13.27 25.98
C GLN A 192 -17.30 13.75 24.59
N THR A 193 -16.04 14.12 24.41
CA THR A 193 -15.54 14.68 23.16
C THR A 193 -14.25 13.98 22.73
N VAL A 194 -14.17 13.66 21.44
CA VAL A 194 -12.97 13.15 20.78
C VAL A 194 -12.45 14.21 19.83
N GLU A 195 -11.21 14.63 20.00
CA GLU A 195 -10.50 15.53 19.08
C GLU A 195 -9.55 14.72 18.21
N TYR A 196 -9.65 14.88 16.89
CA TYR A 196 -8.70 14.34 15.93
C TYR A 196 -8.44 15.35 14.82
N TRP A 197 -7.18 15.75 14.62
CA TRP A 197 -6.79 16.72 13.59
C TRP A 197 -7.54 18.07 13.67
N GLY A 198 -7.84 18.54 14.88
CA GLY A 198 -8.61 19.77 15.09
C GLY A 198 -10.11 19.65 14.77
N ILE A 199 -10.58 18.42 14.51
CA ILE A 199 -12.01 18.10 14.43
C ILE A 199 -12.42 17.54 15.78
N GLU A 200 -13.37 18.20 16.41
CA GLU A 200 -14.01 17.74 17.65
C GLU A 200 -15.32 17.02 17.31
N LEU A 201 -15.50 15.84 17.90
CA LEU A 201 -16.72 15.06 17.79
C LEU A 201 -17.23 14.76 19.20
N GLN A 202 -18.43 15.25 19.51
CA GLN A 202 -19.11 14.90 20.76
C GLN A 202 -19.82 13.56 20.64
N MET A 203 -19.89 12.80 21.72
CA MET A 203 -20.60 11.52 21.77
C MET A 203 -22.09 11.67 21.43
N THR A 204 -22.70 12.81 21.75
CA THR A 204 -24.09 13.16 21.34
C THR A 204 -24.25 13.29 19.82
N GLN A 205 -23.19 13.72 19.12
CA GLN A 205 -23.17 13.85 17.66
C GLN A 205 -22.97 12.52 16.95
N VAL A 206 -22.49 11.47 17.63
CA VAL A 206 -22.35 10.13 17.03
C VAL A 206 -23.72 9.58 16.61
N LEU A 207 -24.75 9.76 17.43
CA LEU A 207 -26.12 9.37 17.04
C LEU A 207 -26.62 10.16 15.83
N GLN A 208 -26.30 11.47 15.76
CA GLN A 208 -26.67 12.31 14.63
C GLN A 208 -25.94 11.90 13.35
N LEU A 209 -24.67 11.50 13.46
CA LEU A 209 -23.89 10.95 12.34
C LEU A 209 -24.55 9.66 11.83
N VAL A 210 -24.86 8.70 12.71
CA VAL A 210 -25.52 7.45 12.33
C VAL A 210 -26.87 7.73 11.66
N LEU A 211 -27.69 8.62 12.23
CA LEU A 211 -28.99 8.98 11.65
C LEU A 211 -28.84 9.66 10.28
N SER A 212 -27.89 10.59 10.14
CA SER A 212 -27.60 11.29 8.88
C SER A 212 -27.15 10.33 7.79
N GLU A 213 -26.19 9.44 8.10
CA GLU A 213 -25.72 8.45 7.14
C GLU A 213 -26.81 7.43 6.78
N TYR A 214 -27.67 7.05 7.72
CA TYR A 214 -28.85 6.21 7.44
C TYR A 214 -29.82 6.90 6.47
N GLN A 215 -30.20 8.15 6.73
CA GLN A 215 -31.10 8.91 5.85
C GLN A 215 -30.52 9.08 4.44
N LYS A 216 -29.20 9.34 4.36
CA LYS A 216 -28.48 9.47 3.10
C LYS A 216 -28.42 8.14 2.33
N ALA A 217 -28.08 7.04 3.00
CA ALA A 217 -28.10 5.70 2.41
C ALA A 217 -29.50 5.35 1.91
N HIS A 218 -30.54 5.63 2.71
CA HIS A 218 -31.93 5.38 2.36
C HIS A 218 -32.36 6.16 1.12
N SER A 219 -32.11 7.48 1.06
CA SER A 219 -32.45 8.30 -0.12
C SER A 219 -31.68 7.85 -1.36
N LEU A 220 -30.37 7.56 -1.24
CA LEU A 220 -29.59 7.08 -2.39
C LEU A 220 -30.10 5.73 -2.91
N LEU A 221 -30.39 4.78 -2.02
CA LEU A 221 -30.94 3.49 -2.39
C LEU A 221 -32.29 3.66 -3.08
N TRP A 222 -33.26 4.25 -2.40
CA TRP A 222 -34.63 4.30 -2.88
C TRP A 222 -34.80 5.26 -4.06
N ASP A 223 -34.28 6.48 -3.98
CA ASP A 223 -34.54 7.50 -4.99
C ASP A 223 -33.65 7.34 -6.23
N LYS A 224 -32.39 6.93 -6.06
CA LYS A 224 -31.40 6.91 -7.14
C LYS A 224 -31.16 5.51 -7.72
N LEU A 225 -31.02 4.49 -6.87
CA LEU A 225 -30.71 3.12 -7.32
C LEU A 225 -31.97 2.32 -7.67
N LEU A 226 -33.03 2.47 -6.87
CA LEU A 226 -34.31 1.79 -7.08
C LEU A 226 -35.34 2.66 -7.82
N PHE A 227 -34.97 3.87 -8.24
CA PHE A 227 -35.81 4.80 -9.02
C PHE A 227 -37.19 5.09 -8.40
N GLY A 228 -37.25 5.13 -7.07
CA GLY A 228 -38.48 5.33 -6.29
C GLY A 228 -39.52 4.23 -6.51
N ALA A 229 -39.09 3.03 -6.90
CA ALA A 229 -39.99 1.91 -7.11
C ALA A 229 -40.64 1.49 -5.77
N LYS A 230 -41.97 1.37 -5.77
CA LYS A 230 -42.77 0.95 -4.60
C LYS A 230 -43.25 -0.50 -4.71
N ASP A 231 -43.09 -1.06 -5.90
CA ASP A 231 -43.54 -2.37 -6.34
C ASP A 231 -42.44 -3.45 -6.25
N LEU A 232 -41.23 -3.06 -5.83
CA LEU A 232 -40.16 -4.02 -5.55
C LEU A 232 -40.45 -4.73 -4.23
N ILE A 233 -40.35 -6.06 -4.24
CA ILE A 233 -40.46 -6.88 -3.03
C ILE A 233 -39.28 -6.53 -2.11
N PRO A 234 -39.51 -6.02 -0.89
CA PRO A 234 -38.44 -5.77 0.06
C PRO A 234 -37.75 -7.08 0.43
N MET A 235 -36.41 -7.11 0.37
CA MET A 235 -35.63 -8.24 0.86
C MET A 235 -35.54 -8.16 2.38
N GLU A 236 -36.46 -8.83 3.07
CA GLU A 236 -36.50 -8.88 4.52
C GLU A 236 -35.53 -9.94 5.05
N SER A 237 -34.53 -9.51 5.84
CA SER A 237 -33.48 -10.40 6.35
C SER A 237 -34.03 -11.59 7.13
N TRP A 238 -35.15 -11.43 7.84
CA TRP A 238 -35.80 -12.50 8.61
C TRP A 238 -36.54 -13.54 7.77
N ARG A 239 -36.82 -13.29 6.49
CA ARG A 239 -37.46 -14.27 5.58
C ARG A 239 -36.46 -15.01 4.71
N LEU A 240 -35.24 -14.49 4.59
CA LEU A 240 -34.17 -15.12 3.84
C LEU A 240 -33.57 -16.28 4.64
N LYS A 241 -33.36 -17.41 3.98
CA LYS A 241 -32.62 -18.56 4.50
C LYS A 241 -31.22 -18.61 3.90
N ASP A 242 -30.27 -19.06 4.69
CA ASP A 242 -28.92 -19.32 4.21
C ASP A 242 -28.43 -20.69 4.69
N ASP A 243 -27.57 -21.31 3.90
CA ASP A 243 -26.86 -22.53 4.25
C ASP A 243 -25.44 -22.14 4.65
N LEU A 244 -25.16 -22.25 5.95
CA LEU A 244 -23.88 -21.86 6.55
C LEU A 244 -22.75 -22.83 6.18
N ASP A 245 -23.11 -24.06 5.82
CA ASP A 245 -22.17 -25.13 5.46
C ASP A 245 -21.93 -25.20 3.94
N LEU A 246 -22.51 -24.27 3.16
CA LEU A 246 -22.35 -24.22 1.72
C LEU A 246 -20.92 -23.80 1.32
N GLU A 247 -20.16 -24.75 0.77
CA GLU A 247 -18.79 -24.55 0.31
C GLU A 247 -18.65 -24.34 -1.21
N ASP A 248 -19.72 -24.59 -1.98
CA ASP A 248 -19.67 -24.55 -3.44
C ASP A 248 -19.20 -23.20 -3.98
N PHE A 249 -18.40 -23.24 -5.06
CA PHE A 249 -17.97 -22.04 -5.77
C PHE A 249 -19.19 -21.26 -6.28
N GLY A 250 -19.28 -20.00 -5.90
CA GLY A 250 -20.44 -19.17 -6.23
C GLY A 250 -21.65 -19.35 -5.31
N GLY A 251 -21.55 -20.15 -4.24
CA GLY A 251 -22.60 -20.31 -3.24
C GLY A 251 -22.87 -19.02 -2.44
N SER A 252 -24.16 -18.72 -2.20
CA SER A 252 -24.64 -17.61 -1.35
C SER A 252 -26.09 -17.85 -0.93
N TRP A 253 -26.65 -17.05 -0.03
CA TRP A 253 -28.08 -17.07 0.27
C TRP A 253 -28.95 -16.78 -0.98
N LEU A 254 -28.39 -16.15 -2.02
CA LEU A 254 -29.11 -15.94 -3.29
C LEU A 254 -29.37 -17.24 -4.07
N SER A 255 -28.66 -18.34 -3.76
CA SER A 255 -28.89 -19.64 -4.40
C SER A 255 -29.79 -20.57 -3.56
N HIS A 256 -30.22 -20.15 -2.37
CA HIS A 256 -31.03 -21.01 -1.50
C HIS A 256 -32.47 -21.18 -2.07
N PRO A 257 -32.98 -22.40 -2.31
CA PRO A 257 -34.27 -22.62 -2.96
C PRO A 257 -35.47 -21.95 -2.29
N SER A 258 -35.46 -21.88 -0.94
CA SER A 258 -36.52 -21.21 -0.19
C SER A 258 -36.57 -19.68 -0.37
N ASN A 259 -35.56 -19.06 -0.97
CA ASN A 259 -35.55 -17.62 -1.23
C ASN A 259 -36.12 -17.26 -2.62
N SER A 260 -36.57 -18.25 -3.39
CA SER A 260 -37.09 -18.06 -4.75
C SER A 260 -38.25 -17.06 -4.83
N GLU A 261 -39.10 -16.96 -3.81
CA GLU A 261 -40.19 -15.97 -3.73
C GLU A 261 -39.66 -14.52 -3.88
N PHE A 262 -38.50 -14.21 -3.30
CA PHE A 262 -37.90 -12.86 -3.36
C PHE A 262 -37.03 -12.65 -4.58
N LEU A 263 -36.43 -13.72 -5.10
CA LEU A 263 -35.38 -13.63 -6.11
C LEU A 263 -35.90 -13.80 -7.53
N ASN A 264 -37.00 -14.53 -7.72
CA ASN A 264 -37.58 -14.78 -9.04
C ASN A 264 -37.94 -13.46 -9.73
N GLY A 265 -37.19 -13.11 -10.77
CA GLY A 265 -37.37 -11.89 -11.54
C GLY A 265 -36.79 -10.62 -10.90
N ALA A 266 -36.17 -10.70 -9.72
CA ALA A 266 -35.51 -9.56 -9.08
C ALA A 266 -34.34 -9.02 -9.92
N GLU A 267 -33.61 -9.90 -10.61
CA GLU A 267 -32.50 -9.56 -11.52
C GLU A 267 -32.91 -8.64 -12.68
N LEU A 268 -34.18 -8.70 -13.10
CA LEU A 268 -34.74 -7.89 -14.18
C LEU A 268 -35.63 -6.76 -13.67
N ALA A 269 -35.83 -6.62 -12.35
CA ALA A 269 -36.83 -5.72 -11.79
C ALA A 269 -36.54 -4.24 -12.14
N LEU A 270 -35.28 -3.81 -12.04
CA LEU A 270 -34.88 -2.45 -12.43
C LEU A 270 -34.99 -2.23 -13.94
N PHE A 271 -34.70 -3.25 -14.75
CA PHE A 271 -34.87 -3.16 -16.20
C PHE A 271 -36.35 -3.01 -16.59
N ARG A 272 -37.23 -3.80 -16.00
CA ARG A 272 -38.69 -3.67 -16.17
C ARG A 272 -39.16 -2.29 -15.73
N ARG A 273 -38.60 -1.74 -14.64
CA ARG A 273 -38.92 -0.39 -14.17
C ARG A 273 -38.48 0.69 -15.16
N ILE A 274 -37.28 0.57 -15.72
CA ILE A 274 -36.77 1.47 -16.77
C ILE A 274 -37.68 1.39 -18.00
N GLN A 275 -38.05 0.19 -18.43
CA GLN A 275 -38.95 -0.05 -19.56
C GLN A 275 -40.40 0.37 -19.28
N GLY A 276 -40.86 0.36 -18.02
CA GLY A 276 -42.23 0.73 -17.68
C GLY A 276 -42.44 2.23 -17.46
N ASN A 277 -41.37 3.02 -17.35
CA ASN A 277 -41.46 4.45 -17.03
C ASN A 277 -40.90 5.31 -18.18
N PRO A 278 -41.75 6.13 -18.86
CA PRO A 278 -41.32 6.93 -20.01
C PRO A 278 -40.12 7.86 -19.73
N LYS A 279 -40.04 8.41 -18.51
CA LYS A 279 -38.93 9.28 -18.10
C LYS A 279 -37.62 8.51 -17.94
N LEU A 280 -37.69 7.28 -17.39
CA LEU A 280 -36.51 6.42 -17.26
C LEU A 280 -36.10 5.83 -18.60
N GLN A 281 -37.05 5.46 -19.47
CA GLN A 281 -36.75 5.04 -20.83
C GLN A 281 -35.95 6.11 -21.58
N ALA A 282 -36.43 7.36 -21.60
CA ALA A 282 -35.75 8.47 -22.28
C ALA A 282 -34.35 8.75 -21.71
N MET A 283 -34.11 8.41 -20.44
CA MET A 283 -32.82 8.61 -19.77
C MET A 283 -31.84 7.46 -19.99
N PHE A 284 -32.31 6.22 -19.89
CA PHE A 284 -31.47 5.02 -19.85
C PHE A 284 -31.43 4.26 -21.17
N LEU A 285 -32.36 4.46 -22.09
CA LEU A 285 -32.42 3.74 -23.36
C LEU A 285 -32.08 4.70 -24.50
N THR A 286 -31.18 4.25 -25.38
CA THR A 286 -30.81 4.94 -26.61
C THR A 286 -31.02 3.99 -27.78
N MET A 287 -31.59 4.52 -28.86
CA MET A 287 -31.71 3.78 -30.12
C MET A 287 -30.43 3.94 -30.92
N ALA A 288 -29.76 2.84 -31.21
CA ALA A 288 -28.59 2.81 -32.07
C ALA A 288 -28.99 2.94 -33.55
N ALA A 289 -28.00 3.22 -34.41
CA ALA A 289 -28.21 3.42 -35.85
C ALA A 289 -28.82 2.19 -36.56
N ASP A 290 -28.60 1.01 -36.00
CA ASP A 290 -29.17 -0.28 -36.43
C ASP A 290 -30.58 -0.55 -35.88
N ARG A 291 -31.21 0.45 -35.22
CA ARG A 291 -32.49 0.35 -34.51
C ARG A 291 -32.47 -0.57 -33.28
N SER A 292 -31.31 -1.04 -32.84
CA SER A 292 -31.21 -1.75 -31.57
C SER A 292 -31.39 -0.78 -30.39
N VAL A 293 -32.05 -1.26 -29.33
CA VAL A 293 -32.20 -0.51 -28.08
C VAL A 293 -31.05 -0.88 -27.16
N ALA A 294 -30.20 0.10 -26.84
CA ALA A 294 -29.05 -0.09 -25.96
C ALA A 294 -29.15 0.81 -24.72
N LEU A 295 -28.45 0.42 -23.64
CA LEU A 295 -28.34 1.26 -22.46
C LEU A 295 -27.45 2.48 -22.75
N CYS A 296 -27.93 3.67 -22.37
CA CYS A 296 -27.18 4.91 -22.48
C CYS A 296 -25.90 4.86 -21.63
N PRO A 297 -24.69 4.95 -22.24
CA PRO A 297 -23.44 4.87 -21.49
C PRO A 297 -23.30 5.98 -20.44
N LYS A 298 -23.84 7.18 -20.73
CA LYS A 298 -23.83 8.32 -19.81
C LYS A 298 -24.71 8.07 -18.58
N ALA A 299 -25.92 7.55 -18.78
CA ALA A 299 -26.81 7.20 -17.67
C ALA A 299 -26.21 6.09 -16.81
N MET A 300 -25.59 5.07 -17.44
CA MET A 300 -24.90 4.00 -16.71
C MET A 300 -23.71 4.52 -15.89
N LYS A 301 -22.97 5.51 -16.40
CA LYS A 301 -21.88 6.14 -15.64
C LYS A 301 -22.42 6.88 -14.40
N ILE A 302 -23.53 7.60 -14.54
CA ILE A 302 -24.19 8.30 -13.42
C ILE A 302 -24.74 7.30 -12.40
N TYR A 303 -25.41 6.24 -12.86
CA TYR A 303 -25.92 5.18 -11.99
C TYR A 303 -24.80 4.50 -11.20
N LYS A 304 -23.68 4.17 -11.85
CA LYS A 304 -22.49 3.63 -11.16
C LYS A 304 -21.92 4.60 -10.14
N ALA A 305 -21.91 5.90 -10.42
CA ALA A 305 -21.49 6.91 -9.46
C ALA A 305 -22.41 6.95 -8.23
N HIS A 306 -23.73 6.90 -8.42
CA HIS A 306 -24.69 6.80 -7.32
C HIS A 306 -24.53 5.52 -6.50
N ALA A 307 -24.19 4.39 -7.14
CA ALA A 307 -23.89 3.16 -6.41
C ALA A 307 -22.66 3.32 -5.51
N GLN A 308 -21.60 3.98 -6.01
CA GLN A 308 -20.43 4.30 -5.20
C GLN A 308 -20.75 5.29 -4.08
N ASP A 309 -21.59 6.29 -4.34
CA ASP A 309 -22.02 7.25 -3.33
C ASP A 309 -22.91 6.61 -2.26
N PHE A 310 -23.68 5.57 -2.60
CA PHE A 310 -24.47 4.77 -1.65
C PHE A 310 -23.60 3.89 -0.76
N LEU A 311 -22.51 3.32 -1.30
CA LEU A 311 -21.61 2.47 -0.50
C LEU A 311 -20.87 3.25 0.60
N LYS A 312 -20.64 4.56 0.41
CA LYS A 312 -19.97 5.42 1.41
C LYS A 312 -20.73 5.50 2.76
N PRO A 313 -22.02 5.90 2.83
CA PRO A 313 -22.76 5.91 4.08
C PRO A 313 -22.96 4.50 4.65
N VAL A 314 -23.15 3.48 3.80
CA VAL A 314 -23.24 2.07 4.26
C VAL A 314 -21.96 1.64 4.98
N LEU A 315 -20.79 2.03 4.48
CA LEU A 315 -19.50 1.78 5.13
C LEU A 315 -19.45 2.38 6.54
N VAL A 316 -19.92 3.63 6.69
CA VAL A 316 -19.96 4.31 7.99
C VAL A 316 -20.94 3.60 8.94
N LEU A 317 -22.13 3.25 8.46
CA LEU A 317 -23.13 2.53 9.25
C LEU A 317 -22.63 1.15 9.70
N ALA A 318 -21.97 0.41 8.81
CA ALA A 318 -21.39 -0.90 9.11
C ALA A 318 -20.19 -0.82 10.07
N HIS A 319 -19.46 0.31 10.11
CA HIS A 319 -18.28 0.47 10.95
C HIS A 319 -18.56 1.11 12.31
N VAL A 320 -19.51 2.07 12.38
CA VAL A 320 -19.77 2.90 13.56
C VAL A 320 -20.93 2.36 14.41
N ALA A 321 -21.96 1.78 13.79
CA ALA A 321 -23.16 1.33 14.51
C ALA A 321 -22.99 0.01 15.30
N PRO A 322 -22.31 -1.04 14.78
CA PRO A 322 -22.05 -2.24 15.58
C PRO A 322 -20.92 -1.92 16.57
N GLY A 323 -21.15 -2.20 17.87
CA GLY A 323 -20.31 -1.70 18.97
C GLY A 323 -18.81 -2.02 18.92
N LEU A 324 -18.38 -2.95 18.07
CA LEU A 324 -16.96 -3.21 17.79
C LEU A 324 -16.66 -2.89 16.31
N PRO A 325 -15.85 -1.86 16.02
CA PRO A 325 -15.51 -1.50 14.66
C PRO A 325 -14.64 -2.60 14.01
N LEU A 326 -15.08 -3.11 12.86
CA LEU A 326 -14.29 -4.01 12.01
C LEU A 326 -12.99 -3.32 11.57
N ARG A 327 -11.88 -4.06 11.50
CA ARG A 327 -10.64 -3.52 10.92
C ARG A 327 -10.88 -3.18 9.46
N ALA A 328 -10.18 -2.17 8.95
CA ALA A 328 -10.33 -1.75 7.55
C ALA A 328 -10.13 -2.91 6.56
N SER A 329 -9.18 -3.82 6.81
CA SER A 329 -8.98 -5.01 5.98
C SER A 329 -10.13 -6.01 6.04
N GLU A 330 -10.77 -6.15 7.20
CA GLU A 330 -11.93 -7.04 7.38
C GLU A 330 -13.12 -6.47 6.61
N LEU A 331 -13.45 -5.19 6.83
CA LEU A 331 -14.57 -4.51 6.18
C LEU A 331 -14.44 -4.43 4.65
N LEU A 332 -13.24 -4.16 4.14
CA LEU A 332 -13.00 -4.03 2.70
C LEU A 332 -12.82 -5.38 1.96
N SER A 333 -12.77 -6.50 2.70
CA SER A 333 -12.67 -7.84 2.13
C SER A 333 -13.96 -8.66 2.30
N VAL A 334 -15.03 -8.04 2.80
CA VAL A 334 -16.33 -8.70 2.95
C VAL A 334 -16.81 -9.22 1.60
N MET A 335 -17.17 -10.50 1.58
CA MET A 335 -17.69 -11.19 0.40
C MET A 335 -19.08 -11.74 0.72
N TRP A 336 -20.00 -11.58 -0.21
CA TRP A 336 -21.35 -12.13 -0.10
C TRP A 336 -21.51 -13.46 -0.85
N ARG A 337 -20.50 -13.86 -1.63
CA ARG A 337 -20.51 -15.05 -2.48
C ARG A 337 -19.20 -15.80 -2.36
N ASN A 338 -19.27 -17.13 -2.28
CA ASN A 338 -18.09 -17.99 -2.25
C ASN A 338 -17.28 -17.83 -3.54
N THR A 339 -15.97 -17.77 -3.39
CA THR A 339 -14.99 -17.77 -4.49
C THR A 339 -14.00 -18.91 -4.25
N ALA A 340 -12.69 -18.69 -4.42
CA ALA A 340 -11.66 -19.59 -3.89
C ALA A 340 -11.58 -19.56 -2.34
N ARG A 341 -12.33 -18.65 -1.71
CA ARG A 341 -12.52 -18.56 -0.25
C ARG A 341 -14.00 -18.51 0.06
N GLN A 342 -14.38 -18.99 1.24
CA GLN A 342 -15.74 -18.90 1.75
C GLN A 342 -16.16 -17.43 1.93
N ARG A 343 -17.45 -17.15 1.74
CA ARG A 343 -18.03 -15.83 1.95
C ARG A 343 -17.98 -15.41 3.42
N HIS A 344 -18.08 -14.11 3.65
CA HIS A 344 -18.06 -13.52 4.99
C HIS A 344 -19.45 -13.11 5.46
N MET A 345 -20.33 -12.67 4.55
CA MET A 345 -21.71 -12.34 4.88
C MET A 345 -22.54 -13.62 4.96
N LEU A 346 -23.28 -13.76 6.05
CA LEU A 346 -24.17 -14.91 6.28
C LEU A 346 -25.52 -14.41 6.78
N MET A 347 -26.60 -15.15 6.46
CA MET A 347 -27.93 -14.88 7.04
C MET A 347 -28.22 -15.90 8.13
N TRP A 348 -28.41 -15.44 9.37
CA TRP A 348 -28.77 -16.32 10.48
C TRP A 348 -29.74 -15.62 11.43
N GLU A 349 -30.84 -16.29 11.77
CA GLU A 349 -31.83 -15.81 12.75
C GLU A 349 -32.16 -14.30 12.66
N LYS A 350 -32.52 -13.85 11.45
CA LYS A 350 -32.91 -12.45 11.14
C LYS A 350 -31.76 -11.44 11.06
N LEU A 351 -30.53 -11.87 11.29
CA LEU A 351 -29.33 -11.06 11.26
C LEU A 351 -28.52 -11.32 9.98
N VAL A 352 -27.85 -10.26 9.53
CA VAL A 352 -26.73 -10.37 8.60
C VAL A 352 -25.48 -10.39 9.47
N MET A 353 -24.78 -11.53 9.47
CA MET A 353 -23.54 -11.74 10.22
C MET A 353 -22.33 -11.45 9.36
#